data_AF-A0A087BI25-F1
#
_entry.id   AF-A0A087BI25-F1
#
_cell.length_a   1.000
_cell.length_b   1.000
_cell.length_c   1.000
_cell.angle_alpha   90.00
_cell.angle_beta   90.00
_cell.angle_gamma   90.00
#
_symmetry.space_group_name_H-M   'P 1'
#
loop_
_entity.id
_entity.type
_entity.pdbx_description
1 polymer ?
#
loop_
_entity_poly.entity_id
_entity_poly.type
_entity_poly.pdbx_seq_one_letter_code
_entity_poly.pdbx_strand_id
1 'polypeptide(L)'
;MCCCCESPQRSETSGDMPSDRRTTVSAVSATSAVSAASAAIERHISITRAGADGVVGHTEVHITTTTTTAATGEYFDPSSCCDVHERAMIATLRSYLRPEVAPACLMARLKATLDHCCEEERE
;
A
#
# COMPACT_ATOMS: atom_id res chain seq x y z
N MET A 1 18.52 -19.90 13.85
CA MET A 1 17.09 -20.25 14.04
C MET A 1 16.26 -18.98 13.98
N CYS A 2 15.41 -18.80 12.97
CA CYS A 2 14.38 -17.75 12.99
C CYS A 2 13.07 -18.37 13.49
N CYS A 3 12.51 -17.84 14.58
CA CYS A 3 11.32 -18.32 15.30
C CYS A 3 9.98 -18.09 14.58
N CYS A 4 9.92 -18.00 13.25
CA CYS A 4 8.70 -17.57 12.54
C CYS A 4 7.95 -18.72 11.82
N CYS A 5 8.20 -19.99 12.19
CA CYS A 5 7.64 -21.16 11.51
C CYS A 5 6.41 -21.77 12.19
N GLU A 6 5.61 -20.99 12.93
CA GLU A 6 4.35 -21.51 13.51
C GLU A 6 3.15 -21.00 12.70
N SER A 7 2.58 -21.91 11.91
CA SER A 7 1.41 -21.64 11.06
C SER A 7 0.13 -21.56 11.90
N PRO A 8 -0.67 -20.48 11.83
CA PRO A 8 -2.01 -20.48 12.40
C PRO A 8 -2.95 -21.28 11.50
N GLN A 9 -3.57 -22.33 12.05
CA GLN A 9 -4.70 -23.05 11.46
C GLN A 9 -5.88 -22.07 11.30
N ARG A 10 -6.17 -21.63 10.07
CA ARG A 10 -7.29 -20.72 9.79
C ARG A 10 -8.47 -21.55 9.28
N SER A 11 -9.44 -21.77 10.17
CA SER A 11 -10.72 -22.42 9.90
C SER A 11 -11.53 -21.62 8.88
N GLU A 12 -11.95 -22.27 7.80
CA GLU A 12 -12.80 -21.72 6.75
C GLU A 12 -14.23 -21.55 7.27
N THR A 13 -14.71 -20.30 7.32
CA THR A 13 -16.14 -20.03 7.46
C THR A 13 -16.67 -19.56 6.12
N SER A 14 -17.41 -20.46 5.46
CA SER A 14 -18.31 -20.18 4.35
C SER A 14 -19.20 -18.99 4.72
N GLY A 15 -18.91 -17.84 4.11
CA GLY A 15 -19.68 -16.61 4.23
C GLY A 15 -20.26 -16.27 2.88
N ASP A 16 -21.57 -16.48 2.75
CA ASP A 16 -22.42 -16.02 1.66
C ASP A 16 -22.04 -14.59 1.23
N MET A 17 -21.67 -14.40 -0.05
CA MET A 17 -21.26 -13.11 -0.61
C MET A 17 -22.52 -12.36 -1.08
N PRO A 18 -22.97 -11.28 -0.40
CA PRO A 18 -24.15 -10.56 -0.84
C PRO A 18 -23.87 -9.84 -2.17
N SER A 19 -24.59 -10.29 -3.18
CA SER A 19 -24.58 -9.77 -4.55
C SER A 19 -25.03 -8.30 -4.59
N ASP A 20 -24.33 -7.54 -5.43
CA ASP A 20 -24.62 -6.16 -5.88
C ASP A 20 -24.72 -5.05 -4.82
N ARG A 21 -23.55 -4.58 -4.36
CA ARG A 21 -23.39 -3.20 -3.88
C ARG A 21 -23.02 -2.29 -5.05
N ARG A 22 -24.00 -1.66 -5.69
CA ARG A 22 -23.76 -0.64 -6.71
C ARG A 22 -23.30 0.67 -6.04
N THR A 23 -21.99 0.84 -5.89
CA THR A 23 -21.38 2.14 -5.58
C THR A 23 -21.28 2.93 -6.88
N THR A 24 -22.08 3.99 -7.03
CA THR A 24 -21.90 4.95 -8.13
C THR A 24 -20.91 6.02 -7.69
N VAL A 25 -19.73 6.04 -8.30
CA VAL A 25 -18.76 7.13 -8.11
C VAL A 25 -19.01 8.18 -9.18
N SER A 26 -19.56 9.32 -8.80
CA SER A 26 -19.72 10.47 -9.70
C SER A 26 -18.61 11.48 -9.41
N ALA A 27 -17.63 11.61 -10.32
CA ALA A 27 -16.61 12.64 -10.23
C ALA A 27 -17.19 13.97 -10.74
N VAL A 28 -17.49 14.91 -9.84
CA VAL A 28 -17.83 16.29 -10.23
C VAL A 28 -16.53 17.09 -10.33
N SER A 29 -16.17 17.52 -11.55
CA SER A 29 -15.03 18.40 -11.76
C SER A 29 -15.48 19.84 -11.57
N ALA A 30 -15.19 20.44 -10.42
CA ALA A 30 -15.31 21.88 -10.22
C ALA A 30 -13.96 22.54 -10.54
N THR A 31 -13.87 23.23 -11.69
CA THR A 31 -12.71 24.05 -12.03
C THR A 31 -12.86 25.43 -11.41
N SER A 32 -12.18 25.67 -10.28
CA SER A 32 -12.03 27.01 -9.71
C SER A 32 -10.73 27.64 -10.25
N ALA A 33 -10.84 28.81 -10.88
CA ALA A 33 -9.68 29.60 -11.29
C ALA A 33 -9.00 30.23 -10.06
N VAL A 34 -7.69 30.04 -9.89
CA VAL A 34 -6.92 30.78 -8.88
C VAL A 34 -5.52 31.15 -9.37
N SER A 35 -5.16 32.40 -9.07
CA SER A 35 -3.93 33.11 -9.44
C SER A 35 -2.68 32.56 -8.74
N ALA A 36 -1.53 32.76 -9.37
CA ALA A 36 -0.24 32.13 -9.06
C ALA A 36 0.27 32.37 -7.62
N ALA A 37 0.03 31.38 -6.75
CA ALA A 37 0.83 31.04 -5.57
C ALA A 37 0.68 29.52 -5.36
N SER A 38 1.79 28.77 -5.42
CA SER A 38 1.92 27.31 -5.23
C SER A 38 0.59 26.59 -5.01
N ALA A 39 -0.13 26.30 -6.10
CA ALA A 39 -1.46 25.71 -6.02
C ALA A 39 -1.34 24.24 -5.57
N ALA A 40 -1.56 24.00 -4.28
CA ALA A 40 -1.87 22.66 -3.80
C ALA A 40 -3.15 22.22 -4.52
N ILE A 41 -3.08 21.14 -5.31
CA ILE A 41 -4.27 20.62 -5.97
C ILE A 41 -5.07 19.87 -4.91
N GLU A 42 -6.07 20.54 -4.36
CA GLU A 42 -7.07 19.94 -3.47
C GLU A 42 -8.12 19.23 -4.33
N ARG A 43 -8.27 17.91 -4.13
CA ARG A 43 -9.31 17.10 -4.76
C ARG A 43 -10.18 16.52 -3.66
N HIS A 44 -11.49 16.61 -3.78
CA HIS A 44 -12.41 15.92 -2.87
C HIS A 44 -13.14 14.80 -3.60
N ILE A 45 -13.34 13.68 -2.92
CA ILE A 45 -14.21 12.59 -3.38
C ILE A 45 -15.38 12.53 -2.41
N SER A 46 -16.59 12.78 -2.93
CA SER A 46 -17.83 12.57 -2.19
C SER A 46 -18.42 11.21 -2.57
N ILE A 47 -18.62 10.37 -1.57
CA ILE A 47 -19.25 9.06 -1.71
C ILE A 47 -20.59 9.12 -0.99
N THR A 48 -21.67 8.95 -1.74
CA THR A 48 -23.01 8.80 -1.20
C THR A 48 -23.43 7.35 -1.33
N ARG A 49 -23.78 6.72 -0.21
CA ARG A 49 -24.27 5.34 -0.15
C ARG A 49 -25.71 5.34 0.34
N ALA A 50 -26.63 4.82 -0.46
CA ALA A 50 -27.98 4.51 0.00
C ALA A 50 -28.04 3.06 0.51
N GLY A 51 -28.43 2.88 1.77
CA GLY A 51 -28.78 1.58 2.33
C GLY A 51 -30.19 1.14 1.92
N ALA A 52 -30.45 -0.17 1.92
CA ALA A 52 -31.76 -0.73 1.60
C ALA A 52 -32.84 -0.36 2.63
N ASP A 53 -32.41 0.10 3.81
CA ASP A 53 -33.19 0.65 4.92
C ASP A 53 -33.53 2.15 4.75
N GLY A 54 -33.14 2.75 3.62
CA GLY A 54 -33.36 4.17 3.34
C GLY A 54 -32.37 5.11 4.03
N VAL A 55 -31.41 4.58 4.79
CA VAL A 55 -30.36 5.37 5.42
C VAL A 55 -29.33 5.76 4.36
N VAL A 56 -29.13 7.07 4.20
CA VAL A 56 -28.11 7.62 3.28
C VAL A 56 -26.86 7.97 4.08
N GLY A 57 -25.76 7.28 3.78
CA GLY A 57 -24.43 7.60 4.31
C GLY A 57 -23.67 8.52 3.36
N HIS A 58 -23.12 9.60 3.89
CA HIS A 58 -22.21 10.49 3.16
C HIS A 58 -20.78 10.31 3.69
N THR A 59 -19.82 10.13 2.80
CA THR A 59 -18.39 10.07 3.14
C THR A 59 -17.65 11.05 2.24
N GLU A 60 -16.99 12.02 2.86
CA GLU A 60 -16.16 13.00 2.16
C GLU A 60 -14.68 12.67 2.41
N VAL A 61 -13.92 12.58 1.32
CA VAL A 61 -12.48 12.32 1.35
C VAL A 61 -11.77 13.53 0.75
N HIS A 62 -11.03 14.27 1.59
CA HIS A 62 -10.15 15.34 1.12
C HIS A 62 -8.79 14.73 0.74
N ILE A 63 -8.43 14.80 -0.53
CA ILE A 63 -7.11 14.42 -1.04
C ILE A 63 -6.31 15.69 -1.23
N THR A 64 -5.52 16.03 -0.23
CA THR A 64 -4.50 17.06 -0.34
C THR A 64 -3.30 16.46 -1.06
N THR A 65 -3.11 16.81 -2.33
CA THR A 65 -1.85 16.46 -3.02
C THR A 65 -0.78 17.39 -2.48
N THR A 66 -0.02 16.94 -1.48
CA THR A 66 1.26 17.57 -1.19
C THR A 66 2.18 17.20 -2.33
N THR A 67 2.28 18.09 -3.31
CA THR A 67 3.43 18.12 -4.21
C THR A 67 4.61 18.44 -3.30
N THR A 68 5.14 17.41 -2.64
CA THR A 68 6.48 17.47 -2.12
C THR A 68 7.27 17.62 -3.40
N THR A 69 7.62 18.84 -3.73
CA THR A 69 8.83 19.10 -4.48
C THR A 69 9.91 18.46 -3.63
N ALA A 70 10.10 17.13 -3.75
CA ALA A 70 11.43 16.58 -3.72
C ALA A 70 12.11 17.42 -4.79
N ALA A 71 12.76 18.49 -4.33
CA ALA A 71 13.48 19.39 -5.20
C ALA A 71 14.28 18.49 -6.11
N THR A 72 14.02 18.59 -7.41
CA THR A 72 14.77 17.90 -8.45
C THR A 72 16.23 18.32 -8.29
N GLY A 73 17.00 17.63 -7.45
CA GLY A 73 18.32 18.13 -7.06
C GLY A 73 19.02 17.36 -5.94
N GLU A 74 18.36 17.00 -4.83
CA GLU A 74 19.08 16.42 -3.69
C GLU A 74 18.43 15.12 -3.22
N TYR A 75 18.75 14.02 -3.91
CA TYR A 75 18.54 12.68 -3.37
C TYR A 75 19.42 12.52 -2.14
N PHE A 76 18.87 11.99 -1.04
CA PHE A 76 19.67 11.65 0.13
C PHE A 76 20.69 10.58 -0.27
N ASP A 77 21.95 10.99 -0.39
CA ASP A 77 23.06 10.10 -0.64
C ASP A 77 23.87 9.89 0.65
N PRO A 78 23.87 8.67 1.23
CA PRO A 78 24.65 8.38 2.42
C PRO A 78 26.15 8.69 2.28
N SER A 79 26.71 8.71 1.06
CA SER A 79 28.12 9.08 0.85
C SER A 79 28.40 10.57 1.07
N SER A 80 27.46 11.45 0.70
CA SER A 80 27.65 12.91 0.76
C SER A 80 27.06 13.53 2.03
N CYS A 81 26.00 12.94 2.59
CA CYS A 81 25.26 13.52 3.72
C CYS A 81 25.69 13.02 5.10
N CYS A 82 26.35 11.87 5.19
CA CYS A 82 26.60 11.19 6.46
C CYS A 82 28.08 11.13 6.82
N ASP A 83 28.39 11.05 8.12
CA ASP A 83 29.74 10.80 8.62
C ASP A 83 30.11 9.29 8.61
N VAL A 84 31.33 8.96 9.08
CA VAL A 84 31.83 7.57 9.11
C VAL A 84 30.95 6.67 10.00
N HIS A 85 30.49 7.18 11.14
CA HIS A 85 29.71 6.42 12.10
C HIS A 85 28.30 6.15 11.57
N GLU A 86 27.64 7.18 11.05
CA GLU A 86 26.32 7.09 10.45
C GLU A 86 26.32 6.12 9.25
N ARG A 87 27.33 6.20 8.37
CA ARG A 87 27.47 5.25 7.25
C ARG A 87 27.64 3.82 7.73
N ALA A 88 28.41 3.59 8.80
CA ALA A 88 28.58 2.25 9.37
C ALA A 88 27.27 1.72 9.99
N MET A 89 26.51 2.58 10.67
CA MET A 89 25.20 2.21 11.22
C MET A 89 24.20 1.88 10.11
N ILE A 90 24.13 2.72 9.07
CA ILE A 90 23.28 2.49 7.90
C ILE A 90 23.65 1.18 7.21
N ALA A 91 24.94 0.90 7.01
CA ALA A 91 25.41 -0.35 6.41
C ALA A 91 24.97 -1.58 7.24
N THR A 92 25.08 -1.47 8.56
CA THR A 92 24.62 -2.50 9.49
C THR A 92 23.12 -2.73 9.37
N LEU A 93 22.31 -1.68 9.40
CA LEU A 93 20.85 -1.78 9.25
C LEU A 93 20.45 -2.38 7.90
N ARG A 94 21.10 -1.97 6.80
CA ARG A 94 20.86 -2.53 5.47
C ARG A 94 21.15 -4.02 5.44
N SER A 95 22.22 -4.50 6.08
CA SER A 95 22.54 -5.93 6.14
C SER A 95 21.44 -6.76 6.81
N TYR A 96 20.78 -6.21 7.83
CA TYR A 96 19.67 -6.89 8.51
C TYR A 96 18.36 -6.84 7.72
N LEU A 97 18.04 -5.68 7.15
CA LEU A 97 16.77 -5.44 6.47
C LEU A 97 16.74 -5.93 5.02
N ARG A 98 17.90 -5.99 4.38
CA ARG A 98 18.09 -6.36 2.97
C ARG A 98 19.21 -7.39 2.85
N PRO A 99 18.96 -8.63 3.29
CA PRO A 99 19.94 -9.69 3.15
C PRO A 99 20.25 -9.95 1.67
N GLU A 100 21.52 -10.21 1.35
CA GLU A 100 22.00 -10.51 -0.02
C GLU A 100 21.31 -11.72 -0.64
N VAL A 101 20.93 -12.67 0.20
CA VAL A 101 20.23 -13.90 -0.20
C VAL A 101 18.93 -13.99 0.57
N ALA A 102 17.87 -14.34 -0.15
CA ALA A 102 16.58 -14.59 0.46
C ALA A 102 16.65 -15.77 1.46
N PRO A 103 15.99 -15.69 2.61
CA PRO A 103 15.94 -16.79 3.56
C PRO A 103 15.35 -18.07 2.95
N ALA A 104 15.92 -19.23 3.29
CA ALA A 104 15.47 -20.53 2.77
C ALA A 104 13.99 -20.80 3.04
N CYS A 105 13.46 -20.35 4.19
CA CYS A 105 12.04 -20.52 4.52
C CYS A 105 11.11 -19.73 3.58
N LEU A 106 11.52 -18.54 3.12
CA LEU A 106 10.76 -17.77 2.14
C LEU A 106 10.73 -18.52 0.81
N MET A 107 11.88 -19.00 0.34
CA MET A 107 11.98 -19.75 -0.91
C MET A 107 11.17 -21.04 -0.88
N ALA A 108 11.23 -21.78 0.23
CA ALA A 108 10.43 -23.00 0.42
C ALA A 108 8.92 -22.71 0.39
N ARG A 109 8.47 -21.65 1.06
CA ARG A 109 7.07 -21.23 1.04
C ARG A 109 6.60 -20.81 -0.35
N LEU A 110 7.38 -19.99 -1.04
CA LEU A 110 7.06 -19.56 -2.41
C LEU A 110 6.95 -20.77 -3.34
N LYS A 111 7.89 -21.71 -3.26
CA LYS A 111 7.83 -22.95 -4.02
C LYS A 111 6.54 -23.73 -3.73
N ALA A 112 6.24 -23.99 -2.46
CA ALA A 112 5.04 -24.73 -2.07
C ALA A 112 3.75 -24.07 -2.57
N THR A 113 3.67 -22.73 -2.51
CA THR A 113 2.51 -21.99 -3.03
C THR A 113 2.40 -22.11 -4.54
N LEU A 114 3.51 -21.99 -5.28
CA LEU A 114 3.50 -22.12 -6.74
C LEU A 114 3.14 -23.54 -7.18
N ASP A 115 3.69 -24.55 -6.51
CA ASP A 115 3.39 -25.95 -6.77
C ASP A 115 1.87 -26.20 -6.59
N HIS A 116 1.28 -25.71 -5.50
CA HIS A 116 -0.16 -25.83 -5.24
C HIS A 116 -1.02 -25.16 -6.33
N CYS A 117 -0.73 -23.91 -6.69
CA CYS A 117 -1.50 -23.20 -7.73
C CYS A 117 -1.42 -23.90 -9.09
N CYS A 118 -0.28 -24.54 -9.43
CA CYS A 118 -0.13 -25.29 -10.66
C CYS A 118 -0.88 -26.64 -10.66
N GLU A 119 -1.11 -27.22 -9.49
CA GLU A 119 -1.96 -28.41 -9.32
C GLU A 119 -3.44 -28.05 -9.41
N GLU A 120 -3.85 -26.94 -8.80
CA GLU A 120 -5.23 -26.41 -8.87
C GLU A 120 -5.68 -26.03 -10.30
N GLU A 121 -4.76 -25.59 -11.16
CA GLU A 121 -5.08 -25.23 -12.56
C GLU A 121 -5.27 -26.45 -13.49
N ARG A 122 -4.89 -27.65 -13.04
CA ARG A 122 -4.99 -28.90 -13.81
C ARG A 122 -6.24 -29.73 -13.53
N GLU A 123 -7.04 -29.33 -12.54
CA GLU A 123 -8.32 -29.95 -12.16
C GLU A 123 -9.50 -29.17 -12.76
#